data_AF-A2Z325-F1
#
_entry.id   AF-A2Z325-F1
#
_cell.length_a   1.000
_cell.length_b   1.000
_cell.length_c   1.000
_cell.angle_alpha   90.00
_cell.angle_beta   90.00
_cell.angle_gamma   90.00
#
_symmetry.space_group_name_H-M   'P 1'
#
loop_
_entity.id
_entity.type
_entity.pdbx_description
1 polymer ?
#
loop_
_entity_poly.entity_id
_entity_poly.type
_entity_poly.pdbx_seq_one_letter_code
_entity_poly.pdbx_strand_id
1 'polypeptide(L)'
;MLDPPTGTTGRPKITSYACVVGSDIYISTRGNGSYCLDTEMNTWLQLAKEMPLPFFSGKLEYVPELKLWFGLSAEPSRRLLAAADLISSDSQPQLIGDWNEFTPPEGWLEYQEPQLVNLGSARFCISRFFHIRSMDNDNEVIDSVVVFTGVEVMPVGHNGDGNGKVKLRMEKHKSRCCVSGSTMICSIF
;
A
#
# COMPACT_ATOMS: atom_id res chain seq x y z
N MET A 1 11.53 21.48 20.28
CA MET A 1 10.28 21.13 19.58
C MET A 1 10.60 21.24 18.10
N LEU A 2 10.56 20.14 17.35
CA LEU A 2 10.79 20.19 15.90
C LEU A 2 9.50 20.65 15.23
N ASP A 3 9.61 21.68 14.39
CA ASP A 3 8.50 22.12 13.53
C ASP A 3 8.14 21.01 12.52
N PRO A 4 6.89 20.96 12.02
CA PRO A 4 6.50 20.04 10.96
C PRO A 4 7.43 20.20 9.73
N PRO A 5 7.61 19.15 8.92
CA PRO A 5 8.61 19.13 7.86
C PRO A 5 8.43 20.29 6.86
N THR A 6 9.28 21.30 7.00
CA THR A 6 9.40 22.41 6.06
C THR A 6 10.55 22.12 5.10
N GLY A 7 10.22 21.51 3.96
CA GLY A 7 11.21 21.19 2.92
C GLY A 7 11.54 22.39 2.03
N THR A 8 12.82 22.55 1.72
CA THR A 8 13.33 23.44 0.68
C THR A 8 13.20 22.76 -0.70
N THR A 9 12.60 23.48 -1.65
CA THR A 9 12.40 23.11 -3.08
C THR A 9 11.31 22.06 -3.36
N GLY A 10 10.05 22.55 -3.43
CA GLY A 10 8.86 21.77 -3.80
C GLY A 10 7.89 21.61 -2.64
N ARG A 11 6.57 21.59 -2.93
CA ARG A 11 5.56 21.35 -1.90
C ARG A 11 5.74 19.91 -1.38
N PRO A 12 6.05 19.70 -0.09
CA PRO A 12 6.22 18.36 0.45
C PRO A 12 4.91 17.57 0.27
N LYS A 13 5.00 16.39 -0.36
CA LYS A 13 3.86 15.47 -0.55
C LYS A 13 4.07 14.27 0.37
N ILE A 14 3.09 14.01 1.23
CA ILE A 14 3.03 12.75 1.99
C ILE A 14 2.86 11.62 0.99
N THR A 15 3.79 10.68 0.99
CA THR A 15 3.75 9.51 0.09
C THR A 15 3.11 8.33 0.78
N SER A 16 3.30 8.19 2.09
CA SER A 16 2.68 7.12 2.85
C SER A 16 2.56 7.48 4.32
N TYR A 17 1.60 6.85 4.99
CA TYR A 17 1.35 7.08 6.41
C TYR A 17 0.80 5.81 7.06
N ALA A 18 1.09 5.64 8.34
CA ALA A 18 0.67 4.49 9.12
C ALA A 18 0.24 4.95 10.52
N CYS A 19 -0.78 4.31 11.07
CA CYS A 19 -1.13 4.45 12.47
C CYS A 19 -0.83 3.12 13.16
N VAL A 20 0.01 3.14 14.20
CA VAL A 20 0.22 1.96 15.05
C VAL A 20 -0.94 1.83 16.03
N VAL A 21 -1.23 0.60 16.45
CA VAL A 21 -2.04 0.33 17.64
C VAL A 21 -1.32 0.90 18.87
N GLY A 22 -1.64 2.13 19.26
CA GLY A 22 -0.95 2.90 20.30
C GLY A 22 -1.07 4.40 20.07
N SER A 23 0.01 5.14 20.32
CA SER A 23 0.08 6.61 20.21
C SER A 23 0.90 7.12 19.01
N ASP A 24 1.54 6.24 18.24
CA ASP A 24 2.49 6.65 17.20
C ASP A 24 1.89 6.67 15.79
N ILE A 25 2.11 7.78 15.07
CA ILE A 25 1.77 7.93 13.65
C ILE A 25 3.06 8.08 12.84
N TYR A 26 3.27 7.16 11.90
CA TYR A 26 4.42 7.17 11.01
C TYR A 26 4.03 7.85 9.69
N ILE A 27 4.84 8.79 9.22
CA ILE A 27 4.60 9.53 7.99
C ILE A 27 5.88 9.58 7.16
N SER A 28 5.76 9.26 5.89
CA SER A 28 6.82 9.44 4.90
C SER A 28 6.44 10.53 3.92
N THR A 29 7.43 11.35 3.59
CA THR A 29 7.30 12.45 2.65
C THR A 29 8.28 12.26 1.50
N ARG A 30 7.85 12.60 0.28
CA ARG A 30 8.76 12.60 -0.86
C ARG A 30 9.81 13.70 -0.68
N GLY A 31 11.07 13.31 -0.56
CA GLY A 31 12.20 14.24 -0.51
C GLY A 31 12.58 14.76 0.88
N ASN A 32 11.77 14.54 1.92
CA ASN A 32 12.10 14.99 3.28
C ASN A 32 12.20 13.84 4.29
N GLY A 33 12.10 12.59 3.84
CA GLY A 33 12.29 11.41 4.66
C GLY A 33 11.06 11.03 5.49
N SER A 34 11.31 10.37 6.61
CA SER A 34 10.29 9.72 7.45
C SER A 34 10.27 10.28 8.87
N TYR A 35 9.07 10.37 9.43
CA TYR A 35 8.77 11.00 10.71
C TYR A 35 7.83 10.11 11.53
N CYS A 36 7.97 10.16 12.85
CA CYS A 36 7.00 9.64 13.80
C CYS A 36 6.40 10.82 14.57
N LEU A 37 5.08 10.84 14.71
CA LEU A 37 4.37 11.70 15.64
C LEU A 37 3.90 10.85 16.81
N ASP A 38 4.48 11.10 17.98
CA ASP A 38 3.97 10.60 19.25
C ASP A 38 2.78 11.49 19.64
N THR A 39 1.58 10.93 19.59
CA THR A 39 0.33 11.66 19.90
C THR A 39 0.08 11.82 21.40
N GLU A 40 0.74 11.03 22.26
CA GLU A 40 0.66 11.20 23.72
C GLU A 40 1.53 12.36 24.18
N MET A 41 2.77 12.43 23.71
CA MET A 41 3.69 13.51 24.02
C MET A 41 3.50 14.74 23.12
N ASN A 42 2.73 14.59 22.04
CA ASN A 42 2.55 15.59 20.99
C ASN A 42 3.91 16.05 20.42
N THR A 43 4.81 15.10 20.15
CA THR A 43 6.16 15.37 19.66
C THR A 43 6.46 14.68 18.35
N TRP A 44 7.25 15.36 17.50
CA TRP A 44 7.74 14.82 16.25
C TRP A 44 9.16 14.28 16.42
N LEU A 45 9.39 13.06 15.96
CA LEU A 45 10.70 12.44 15.84
C LEU A 45 11.02 12.22 14.36
N GLN A 46 12.14 12.77 13.88
CA GLN A 46 12.64 12.44 12.54
C GLN A 46 13.33 11.08 12.59
N LEU A 47 12.77 10.10 11.88
CA LEU A 47 13.29 8.73 11.81
C LEU A 47 14.42 8.63 10.78
N ALA A 48 14.26 9.30 9.65
CA ALA A 48 15.27 9.34 8.59
C ALA A 48 15.17 10.62 7.76
N LYS A 49 16.31 11.19 7.37
CA LYS A 49 16.37 12.42 6.54
C LYS A 49 16.07 12.16 5.06
N GLU A 50 16.44 10.99 4.54
CA GLU A 50 16.39 10.69 3.10
C GLU A 50 15.64 9.40 2.77
N MET A 51 15.39 8.53 3.74
CA MET A 51 14.67 7.28 3.51
C MET A 51 13.16 7.53 3.61
N PRO A 52 12.39 7.49 2.50
CA PRO A 52 10.96 7.32 2.61
C PRO A 52 10.67 5.96 3.27
N LEU A 53 9.53 5.83 3.95
CA LEU A 53 9.02 4.54 4.41
C LEU A 53 9.14 3.56 3.24
N PRO A 54 9.69 2.38 3.49
CA PRO A 54 10.23 1.52 2.45
C PRO A 54 9.09 1.05 1.55
N PHE A 55 9.27 1.23 0.25
CA PHE A 55 8.48 0.59 -0.80
C PHE A 55 6.97 0.84 -0.84
N PHE A 56 6.34 1.69 -0.01
CA PHE A 56 4.87 1.85 0.02
C PHE A 56 4.36 3.25 -0.33
N SER A 57 3.17 3.31 -0.93
CA SER A 57 2.37 4.52 -1.15
C SER A 57 1.01 4.40 -0.46
N GLY A 58 0.52 5.51 0.09
CA GLY A 58 -0.77 5.59 0.78
C GLY A 58 -0.75 5.08 2.22
N LYS A 59 -1.90 4.58 2.69
CA LYS A 59 -2.07 4.06 4.04
C LYS A 59 -1.37 2.71 4.20
N LEU A 60 -0.63 2.53 5.29
CA LEU A 60 -0.13 1.23 5.72
C LEU A 60 -1.00 0.65 6.84
N GLU A 61 -1.12 -0.67 6.86
CA GLU A 61 -1.90 -1.44 7.80
C GLU A 61 -0.96 -2.39 8.58
N TYR A 62 -0.93 -2.27 9.91
CA TYR A 62 -0.20 -3.22 10.74
C TYR A 62 -1.05 -4.48 10.97
N VAL A 63 -0.46 -5.66 10.77
CA VAL A 63 -1.09 -6.96 11.04
C VAL A 63 -0.36 -7.64 12.20
N PRO A 64 -0.90 -7.58 13.43
CA PRO A 64 -0.26 -8.14 14.62
C PRO A 64 0.02 -9.64 14.52
N GLU A 65 -0.84 -10.40 13.85
CA GLU A 65 -0.72 -11.85 13.68
C GLU A 65 0.54 -12.23 12.89
N LEU A 66 0.95 -11.37 11.95
CA LEU A 66 2.15 -11.55 11.13
C LEU A 66 3.32 -10.71 11.62
N LYS A 67 3.08 -9.76 12.54
CA LYS A 67 4.04 -8.75 13.02
C LYS A 67 4.66 -7.95 11.87
N LEU A 68 3.87 -7.67 10.83
CA LEU A 68 4.33 -7.03 9.61
C LEU A 68 3.40 -5.89 9.21
N TRP A 69 3.96 -4.97 8.43
CA TRP A 69 3.26 -3.86 7.83
C TRP A 69 2.89 -4.19 6.40
N PHE A 70 1.67 -3.84 6.02
CA PHE A 70 1.13 -4.07 4.69
C PHE A 70 0.75 -2.75 4.04
N GLY A 71 0.97 -2.65 2.74
CA GLY A 71 0.63 -1.47 1.95
C GLY A 71 0.71 -1.76 0.47
N LEU A 72 0.38 -0.76 -0.33
CA LEU A 72 0.54 -0.82 -1.78
C LEU A 72 1.92 -0.32 -2.16
N SER A 73 2.61 -1.04 -3.04
CA SER A 73 3.97 -0.70 -3.38
C SER A 73 4.07 0.68 -4.06
N ALA A 74 5.18 1.39 -3.84
CA ALA A 74 5.46 2.70 -4.42
C ALA A 74 5.87 2.61 -5.90
N GLU A 75 6.06 1.38 -6.40
CA GLU A 75 6.37 1.09 -7.80
C GLU A 75 5.18 1.50 -8.69
N PRO A 76 5.33 2.54 -9.54
CA PRO A 76 4.21 3.13 -10.27
C PRO A 76 3.51 2.17 -11.23
N SER A 77 4.24 1.18 -11.75
CA SER A 77 3.74 0.30 -12.81
C SER A 77 2.66 -0.66 -12.35
N ARG A 78 2.59 -1.03 -11.05
CA ARG A 78 1.61 -2.01 -10.56
C ARG A 78 1.04 -1.76 -9.17
N ARG A 79 1.71 -0.97 -8.30
CA ARG A 79 1.28 -0.67 -6.91
C ARG A 79 0.65 -1.89 -6.22
N LEU A 80 1.45 -2.93 -6.09
CA LEU A 80 1.02 -4.26 -5.66
C LEU A 80 0.91 -4.35 -4.14
N LEU A 81 0.12 -5.30 -3.62
CA LEU A 81 0.14 -5.57 -2.19
C LEU A 81 1.53 -6.08 -1.80
N ALA A 82 2.14 -5.40 -0.84
CA ALA A 82 3.44 -5.76 -0.32
C ALA A 82 3.44 -5.79 1.21
N ALA A 83 4.42 -6.49 1.77
CA ALA A 83 4.63 -6.61 3.21
C ALA A 83 6.07 -6.23 3.57
N ALA A 84 6.27 -5.49 4.67
CA ALA A 84 7.60 -5.18 5.18
C ALA A 84 7.68 -5.23 6.71
N ASP A 85 8.88 -5.51 7.21
CA ASP A 85 9.22 -5.26 8.61
C ASP A 85 9.82 -3.84 8.73
N LEU A 86 9.12 -2.95 9.44
CA LEU A 86 9.49 -1.54 9.59
C LEU A 86 10.17 -1.22 10.92
N ILE A 87 10.14 -2.12 11.91
CA ILE A 87 10.59 -1.86 13.29
C ILE A 87 11.77 -2.79 13.67
N SER A 88 12.48 -3.36 12.67
CA SER A 88 13.66 -4.17 12.96
C SER A 88 14.77 -3.30 13.58
N SER A 89 15.28 -3.72 14.74
CA SER A 89 16.21 -2.95 15.59
C SER A 89 17.59 -2.72 14.98
N ASP A 90 17.96 -3.41 13.89
CA ASP A 90 19.32 -3.40 13.34
C ASP A 90 19.42 -3.33 11.81
N SER A 91 18.31 -3.19 11.08
CA SER A 91 18.39 -3.21 9.62
C SER A 91 17.38 -2.31 8.91
N GLN A 92 17.82 -1.81 7.75
CA GLN A 92 16.99 -1.12 6.76
C GLN A 92 15.74 -1.96 6.50
N PRO A 93 14.55 -1.33 6.37
CA PRO A 93 13.35 -2.11 6.24
C PRO A 93 13.36 -3.05 5.04
N GLN A 94 12.82 -4.25 5.22
CA GLN A 94 12.93 -5.32 4.23
C GLN A 94 11.56 -5.67 3.64
N LEU A 95 11.48 -5.67 2.31
CA LEU A 95 10.33 -6.21 1.58
C LEU A 95 10.29 -7.74 1.78
N ILE A 96 9.23 -8.22 2.43
CA ILE A 96 9.01 -9.64 2.74
C ILE A 96 8.23 -10.34 1.62
N GLY A 97 7.38 -9.60 0.92
CA GLY A 97 6.67 -10.11 -0.25
C GLY A 97 5.98 -9.01 -1.04
N ASP A 98 5.79 -9.27 -2.33
CA ASP A 98 5.15 -8.41 -3.30
C ASP A 98 4.33 -9.30 -4.24
N TRP A 99 3.02 -9.07 -4.32
CA TRP A 99 2.11 -9.98 -5.01
C TRP A 99 1.15 -9.26 -5.96
N ASN A 100 1.08 -9.79 -7.18
CA ASN A 100 0.09 -9.37 -8.17
C ASN A 100 -1.23 -10.10 -7.96
N GLU A 101 -2.25 -9.39 -7.50
CA GLU A 101 -3.58 -9.92 -7.26
C GLU A 101 -4.48 -9.87 -8.49
N PHE A 102 -4.20 -9.02 -9.48
CA PHE A 102 -5.07 -8.87 -10.64
C PHE A 102 -4.30 -8.52 -11.90
N THR A 103 -4.62 -9.21 -13.00
CA THR A 103 -4.13 -8.87 -14.33
C THR A 103 -5.33 -8.37 -15.13
N PRO A 104 -5.38 -7.07 -15.48
CA PRO A 104 -6.48 -6.53 -16.27
C PRO A 104 -6.50 -7.13 -17.68
N PRO A 105 -7.70 -7.35 -18.27
CA PRO A 105 -7.83 -7.65 -19.68
C PRO A 105 -7.27 -6.54 -20.58
N GLU A 106 -7.06 -6.84 -21.86
CA GLU A 106 -6.69 -5.83 -22.86
C GLU A 106 -7.78 -4.75 -22.97
N GLY A 107 -7.36 -3.49 -23.19
CA GLY A 107 -8.26 -2.33 -23.27
C GLY A 107 -8.69 -1.74 -21.92
N TRP A 108 -8.32 -2.36 -20.80
CA TRP A 108 -8.56 -1.83 -19.46
C TRP A 108 -7.38 -0.97 -19.02
N LEU A 109 -7.63 0.31 -18.76
CA LEU A 109 -6.60 1.27 -18.34
C LEU A 109 -6.87 1.75 -16.92
N GLU A 110 -5.93 1.49 -16.02
CA GLU A 110 -6.04 1.96 -14.64
C GLU A 110 -5.97 3.49 -14.61
N TYR A 111 -6.97 4.15 -14.04
CA TYR A 111 -7.08 5.62 -14.05
C TYR A 111 -6.81 6.25 -12.69
N GLN A 112 -6.79 5.46 -11.62
CA GLN A 112 -6.63 5.93 -10.25
C GLN A 112 -5.79 4.93 -9.43
N GLU A 113 -5.14 5.43 -8.38
CA GLU A 113 -4.39 4.58 -7.44
C GLU A 113 -5.31 3.54 -6.77
N PRO A 114 -4.85 2.28 -6.61
CA PRO A 114 -5.59 1.28 -5.89
C PRO A 114 -5.82 1.70 -4.44
N GLN A 115 -6.87 1.15 -3.84
CA GLN A 115 -7.14 1.29 -2.42
C GLN A 115 -7.04 -0.07 -1.73
N LEU A 116 -6.55 -0.05 -0.50
CA LEU A 116 -6.36 -1.23 0.34
C LEU A 116 -7.15 -1.03 1.63
N VAL A 117 -7.93 -2.04 2.01
CA VAL A 117 -8.58 -2.09 3.32
C VAL A 117 -8.22 -3.39 4.04
N ASN A 118 -7.87 -3.27 5.31
CA ASN A 118 -7.64 -4.41 6.21
C ASN A 118 -8.99 -4.93 6.72
N LEU A 119 -9.25 -6.22 6.50
CA LEU A 119 -10.47 -6.92 6.94
C LEU A 119 -10.25 -7.74 8.23
N GLY A 120 -9.06 -7.62 8.83
CA GLY A 120 -8.62 -8.39 10.00
C GLY A 120 -8.16 -9.80 9.65
N SER A 121 -7.35 -10.39 10.55
CA SER A 121 -6.83 -11.75 10.41
C SER A 121 -6.02 -11.95 9.12
N ALA A 122 -5.12 -11.00 8.82
CA ALA A 122 -4.29 -11.00 7.60
C ALA A 122 -5.07 -11.07 6.27
N ARG A 123 -6.34 -10.65 6.27
CA ARG A 123 -7.18 -10.55 5.08
C ARG A 123 -7.32 -9.10 4.66
N PHE A 124 -7.30 -8.89 3.36
CA PHE A 124 -7.40 -7.56 2.76
C PHE A 124 -8.37 -7.58 1.59
N CYS A 125 -8.97 -6.42 1.30
CA CYS A 125 -9.59 -6.16 0.02
C CYS A 125 -8.82 -5.07 -0.70
N ILE A 126 -8.47 -5.33 -1.95
CA ILE A 126 -7.84 -4.37 -2.85
C ILE A 126 -8.86 -3.97 -3.91
N SER A 127 -9.07 -2.66 -4.09
CA SER A 127 -9.90 -2.13 -5.16
C SER A 127 -9.04 -1.41 -6.21
N ARG A 128 -9.19 -1.81 -7.47
CA ARG A 128 -8.55 -1.18 -8.63
C ARG A 128 -9.58 -0.55 -9.55
N PHE A 129 -9.20 0.56 -10.19
CA PHE A 129 -10.10 1.43 -10.93
C PHE A 129 -9.68 1.51 -12.39
N PHE A 130 -10.51 1.02 -13.31
CA PHE A 130 -10.19 0.92 -14.72
C PHE A 130 -11.20 1.65 -15.59
N HIS A 131 -10.72 2.26 -16.67
CA HIS A 131 -11.53 2.64 -17.82
C HIS A 131 -11.45 1.52 -18.85
N ILE A 132 -12.60 1.14 -19.39
CA ILE A 132 -12.68 0.34 -20.61
C ILE A 132 -12.81 1.31 -21.77
N ARG A 133 -11.86 1.25 -22.71
CA ARG A 133 -11.87 2.12 -23.89
C ARG A 133 -12.32 1.38 -25.15
N SER A 134 -13.00 2.12 -26.02
CA SER A 134 -13.31 1.64 -27.37
C SER A 134 -12.03 1.52 -28.19
N MET A 135 -11.86 0.38 -28.87
CA MET A 135 -10.75 0.15 -29.78
C MET A 135 -10.97 0.80 -31.16
N ASP A 136 -12.22 1.16 -31.47
CA ASP A 136 -12.64 1.59 -32.82
C ASP A 136 -12.91 3.10 -32.93
N ASN A 137 -13.07 3.82 -31.82
CA ASN A 137 -13.55 5.21 -31.80
C ASN A 137 -12.76 6.08 -30.81
N ASP A 138 -11.77 6.84 -31.30
CA ASP A 138 -11.01 7.91 -30.61
C ASP A 138 -10.61 7.68 -29.13
N ASN A 139 -10.42 6.43 -28.69
CA ASN A 139 -10.16 6.06 -27.30
C ASN A 139 -11.23 6.54 -26.29
N GLU A 140 -12.50 6.63 -26.71
CA GLU A 140 -13.60 7.01 -25.83
C GLU A 140 -13.76 6.00 -24.68
N VAL A 141 -14.02 6.52 -23.46
CA VAL A 141 -14.32 5.67 -22.29
C VAL A 141 -15.72 5.12 -22.44
N ILE A 142 -15.81 3.82 -22.69
CA ILE A 142 -17.09 3.08 -22.76
C ILE A 142 -17.64 2.91 -21.34
N ASP A 143 -16.76 2.52 -20.41
CA ASP A 143 -17.17 2.14 -19.08
C ASP A 143 -16.07 2.41 -18.05
N SER A 144 -16.49 2.62 -16.81
CA SER A 144 -15.64 2.67 -15.63
C SER A 144 -15.95 1.47 -14.76
N VAL A 145 -14.91 0.71 -14.43
CA VAL A 145 -15.01 -0.54 -13.67
C VAL A 145 -14.12 -0.49 -12.45
N VAL A 146 -14.69 -0.89 -11.30
CA VAL A 146 -13.93 -1.12 -10.08
C VAL A 146 -13.85 -2.62 -9.83
N VAL A 147 -12.64 -3.15 -9.71
CA VAL A 147 -12.39 -4.55 -9.39
C VAL A 147 -12.00 -4.69 -7.93
N PHE A 148 -12.79 -5.44 -7.18
CA PHE A 148 -12.51 -5.84 -5.81
C PHE A 148 -11.87 -7.22 -5.80
N THR A 149 -10.67 -7.32 -5.22
CA THR A 149 -9.99 -8.59 -5.01
C THR A 149 -9.72 -8.79 -3.53
N GLY A 150 -10.37 -9.79 -2.94
CA GLY A 150 -10.04 -10.25 -1.60
C GLY A 150 -8.78 -11.10 -1.64
N VAL A 151 -7.89 -10.90 -0.67
CA VAL A 151 -6.66 -11.69 -0.51
C VAL A 151 -6.43 -12.04 0.96
N GLU A 152 -5.82 -13.19 1.19
CA GLU A 152 -5.42 -13.68 2.51
C GLU A 152 -3.92 -13.96 2.50
N VAL A 153 -3.19 -13.42 3.46
CA VAL A 153 -1.74 -13.61 3.58
C VAL A 153 -1.44 -14.58 4.72
N MET A 154 -0.68 -15.64 4.42
CA MET A 154 -0.37 -16.69 5.38
C MET A 154 1.14 -16.94 5.44
N PRO A 155 1.70 -17.31 6.60
CA PRO A 155 3.04 -17.85 6.68
C PRO A 155 3.14 -19.17 5.93
N VAL A 156 4.25 -19.40 5.24
CA VAL A 156 4.63 -20.70 4.69
C VAL A 156 5.37 -21.46 5.79
N GLY A 157 4.88 -22.64 6.17
CA GLY A 157 5.49 -23.45 7.22
C GLY A 157 6.99 -23.72 6.99
N HIS A 158 7.76 -23.70 8.06
CA HIS A 158 9.20 -24.02 8.05
C HIS A 158 9.41 -25.50 7.74
N ASN A 159 9.69 -25.85 6.49
CA ASN A 159 10.39 -27.10 6.20
C ASN A 159 11.89 -26.88 6.45
N GLY A 160 12.28 -26.87 7.73
CA GLY A 160 13.66 -27.16 8.18
C GLY A 160 14.82 -26.30 7.66
N ASP A 161 14.61 -25.25 6.87
CA ASP A 161 15.72 -24.48 6.28
C ASP A 161 16.03 -23.25 7.15
N GLY A 162 17.12 -23.34 7.90
CA GLY A 162 17.48 -22.48 9.03
C GLY A 162 17.90 -21.04 8.70
N ASN A 163 17.20 -20.35 7.79
CA ASN A 163 17.57 -18.99 7.38
C ASN A 163 16.71 -17.87 8.00
N GLY A 164 15.80 -18.19 8.94
CA GLY A 164 15.09 -17.19 9.76
C GLY A 164 14.19 -16.18 9.01
N LYS A 165 14.17 -16.18 7.68
CA LYS A 165 13.32 -15.30 6.87
C LYS A 165 11.88 -15.79 6.89
N VAL A 166 10.98 -14.94 7.37
CA VAL A 166 9.54 -15.15 7.25
C VAL A 166 9.19 -15.26 5.77
N LYS A 167 8.72 -16.42 5.35
CA LYS A 167 8.21 -16.63 4.00
C LYS A 167 6.70 -16.54 4.04
N LEU A 168 6.14 -15.62 3.26
CA LEU A 168 4.70 -15.42 3.15
C LEU A 168 4.19 -15.99 1.83
N ARG A 169 2.93 -16.44 1.83
CA ARG A 169 2.15 -16.72 0.63
C ARG A 169 0.88 -15.88 0.65
N MET A 170 0.44 -15.48 -0.54
CA MET A 170 -0.86 -14.83 -0.74
C MET A 170 -1.81 -15.84 -1.39
N GLU A 171 -2.97 -16.02 -0.78
CA GLU A 171 -4.12 -16.67 -1.40
C GLU A 171 -5.06 -15.60 -1.95
N LYS A 172 -5.39 -15.71 -3.23
CA LYS A 172 -6.30 -14.81 -3.91
C LYS A 172 -7.71 -15.41 -3.93
N HIS A 173 -8.69 -14.63 -3.50
CA HIS A 173 -10.10 -14.98 -3.67
C HIS A 173 -10.68 -14.47 -4.99
N LYS A 174 -11.90 -14.92 -5.32
CA LYS A 174 -12.59 -14.52 -6.55
C LYS A 174 -12.82 -13.01 -6.59
N SER A 175 -12.28 -12.35 -7.61
CA SER A 175 -12.51 -10.93 -7.84
C SER A 175 -13.96 -10.66 -8.27
N ARG A 176 -14.49 -9.49 -7.87
CA ARG A 176 -15.82 -9.00 -8.26
C ARG A 176 -15.69 -7.61 -8.88
N CYS A 177 -16.46 -7.34 -9.92
CA CYS A 177 -16.43 -6.07 -10.63
C CYS A 177 -17.73 -5.29 -10.38
N CYS A 178 -17.61 -3.98 -10.20
CA CYS A 178 -18.71 -3.02 -10.23
C CYS A 178 -18.54 -2.13 -11.46
N VAL A 179 -19.61 -1.93 -12.23
CA VAL A 179 -19.60 -1.13 -13.47
C VAL A 179 -20.45 0.11 -13.23
N SER A 180 -19.95 1.28 -13.63
CA SER A 180 -20.59 2.57 -13.36
C SER A 180 -20.88 3.41 -14.63
N GLY A 181 -20.84 2.83 -15.83
CA GLY A 181 -20.96 3.62 -17.05
C GLY A 181 -19.78 4.55 -17.24
N SER A 182 -20.02 5.72 -17.83
CA SER A 182 -19.04 6.79 -17.97
C SER A 182 -18.73 7.55 -16.66
N THR A 183 -19.41 7.21 -15.56
CA THR A 183 -19.19 7.89 -14.27
C THR A 183 -17.93 7.36 -13.60
N MET A 184 -16.99 8.27 -13.33
CA MET A 184 -15.77 7.96 -12.59
C MET A 184 -16.08 7.71 -11.12
N ILE A 185 -15.60 6.58 -10.59
CA ILE A 185 -15.62 6.31 -9.15
C ILE A 185 -14.30 6.84 -8.59
N CYS A 186 -14.39 7.83 -7.69
CA CYS A 186 -13.24 8.54 -7.14
C CYS A 186 -12.69 7.93 -5.83
N SER A 187 -13.49 7.16 -5.10
CA SER A 187 -13.07 6.46 -3.87
C SER A 187 -14.11 5.40 -3.49
N ILE A 188 -13.68 4.32 -2.86
CA ILE A 188 -14.56 3.35 -2.20
C ILE A 188 -14.38 3.38 -0.68
N PHE A 189 -13.13 3.47 -0.22
CA PHE A 189 -12.75 3.47 1.19
C PHE A 189 -12.23 4.84 1.64
#